data_AF-A0A7Z9D078-F1
#
_entry.id   AF-A0A7Z9D078-F1
#
_cell.length_a   1.000
_cell.length_b   1.000
_cell.length_c   1.000
_cell.angle_alpha   90.00
_cell.angle_beta   90.00
_cell.angle_gamma   90.00
#
_symmetry.space_group_name_H-M   'P 1'
#
loop_
_entity.id
_entity.type
_entity.pdbx_description
1 polymer ?
#
loop_
_entity_poly.entity_id
_entity_poly.type
_entity_poly.pdbx_seq_one_letter_code
_entity_poly.pdbx_strand_id
1 'polypeptide(L)' 'MTILVTGGAGYIGSHTVLMLLKEQYEVIVLDNFQNSSIESLRRVKENYW' A
#
# COMPACT_ATOMS: atom_id res chain seq x y z
N MET A 1 -8.85 0.23 -13.79
CA MET A 1 -8.57 1.58 -13.22
C MET A 1 -7.42 1.41 -12.27
N THR A 2 -6.37 2.22 -12.40
CA THR A 2 -5.18 2.12 -11.56
C THR A 2 -5.17 3.27 -10.56
N ILE A 3 -4.94 2.97 -9.29
CA ILE A 3 -4.97 3.96 -8.19
C ILE A 3 -3.54 4.20 -7.69
N LEU A 4 -3.11 5.45 -7.70
CA LEU A 4 -1.86 5.88 -7.08
C LEU A 4 -2.11 6.25 -5.61
N VAL A 5 -1.42 5.57 -4.69
CA VAL A 5 -1.45 5.87 -3.25
C VAL A 5 -0.11 6.49 -2.84
N THR A 6 -0.12 7.77 -2.52
CA THR A 6 1.03 8.45 -1.92
C THR A 6 1.08 8.20 -0.42
N GLY A 7 2.26 7.91 0.14
CA GLY A 7 2.40 7.58 1.56
C GLY A 7 1.90 6.17 1.91
N GLY A 8 1.83 5.27 0.93
CA GLY A 8 1.26 3.93 1.09
C GLY A 8 2.03 2.99 2.02
N ALA A 9 3.27 3.31 2.42
CA ALA A 9 4.02 2.55 3.42
C ALA A 9 3.74 3.02 4.86
N GLY A 10 3.02 4.12 5.05
CA GLY A 10 2.56 4.60 6.35
C GLY A 10 1.48 3.72 6.97
N TYR A 11 1.14 3.98 8.25
CA TYR A 11 0.10 3.22 8.96
C TYR A 11 -1.24 3.24 8.21
N ILE A 12 -1.75 4.43 7.90
CA ILE A 12 -3.04 4.57 7.19
C ILE A 12 -2.90 4.09 5.74
N GLY A 13 -1.85 4.54 5.05
CA GLY A 13 -1.63 4.23 3.63
C GLY A 13 -1.58 2.72 3.35
N SER A 14 -0.89 1.95 4.19
CA SER A 14 -0.78 0.48 4.01
C SER A 14 -2.12 -0.23 4.19
N HIS A 15 -2.96 0.22 5.12
CA HIS A 15 -4.32 -0.31 5.28
C HIS A 15 -5.22 0.09 4.11
N THR A 16 -5.08 1.30 3.58
CA THR A 16 -5.79 1.72 2.37
C THR A 16 -5.38 0.85 1.17
N VAL A 17 -4.08 0.61 0.96
CA VAL A 17 -3.59 -0.28 -0.10
C VAL A 17 -4.19 -1.67 0.04
N LEU A 18 -4.18 -2.25 1.25
CA LEU A 18 -4.82 -3.54 1.53
C LEU A 18 -6.30 -3.57 1.14
N MET A 19 -7.07 -2.53 1.49
CA MET A 19 -8.50 -2.48 1.16
C MET A 19 -8.73 -2.33 -0.36
N LEU A 20 -7.92 -1.53 -1.04
CA LEU A 20 -8.01 -1.39 -2.51
C LEU A 20 -7.69 -2.70 -3.23
N LEU A 21 -6.68 -3.44 -2.76
CA LEU A 21 -6.33 -4.75 -3.31
C LEU A 21 -7.44 -5.79 -3.07
N LYS A 22 -8.11 -5.77 -1.91
CA LYS A 22 -9.29 -6.61 -1.63
C LYS A 22 -10.43 -6.38 -2.62
N GLU A 23 -10.63 -5.14 -3.03
CA GLU A 23 -11.62 -4.74 -4.03
C GLU A 23 -11.11 -4.92 -5.48
N GLN A 24 -9.99 -5.64 -5.66
CA GLN A 24 -9.41 -5.99 -6.97
C GLN A 24 -8.98 -4.78 -7.82
N TYR A 25 -8.67 -3.65 -7.19
CA TYR A 25 -8.03 -2.54 -7.89
C TYR A 25 -6.54 -2.79 -8.10
N GLU A 26 -6.03 -2.30 -9.23
CA GLU A 26 -4.58 -2.15 -9.41
C GLU A 26 -4.09 -0.94 -8.61
N VAL A 27 -3.03 -1.13 -7.82
CA VAL A 27 -2.49 -0.10 -6.94
C VAL A 27 -1.01 0.13 -7.22
N ILE A 28 -0.65 1.40 -7.38
CA ILE A 28 0.75 1.86 -7.41
C ILE A 28 0.99 2.65 -6.12
N VAL A 29 2.07 2.33 -5.40
CA VAL A 29 2.44 3.04 -4.17
C VAL A 29 3.64 3.95 -4.44
N LEU A 30 3.53 5.21 -4.02
CA LEU A 30 4.63 6.16 -3.98
C LEU A 30 4.89 6.60 -2.54
N ASP A 31 6.05 6.28 -2.00
CA ASP A 31 6.41 6.64 -0.62
C ASP A 31 7.91 6.94 -0.54
N ASN A 32 8.27 7.94 0.25
CA ASN A 32 9.67 8.37 0.44
C ASN A 32 10.29 7.82 1.74
N PHE A 33 9.53 7.09 2.56
CA PHE A 33 9.96 6.46 3.80
C PHE A 33 10.44 7.41 4.91
N GLN A 34 10.10 8.70 4.87
CA GLN A 34 10.56 9.66 5.88
C GLN A 34 10.01 9.37 7.29
N ASN A 35 8.78 8.83 7.38
CA ASN A 35 8.13 8.43 8.64
C ASN A 35 7.33 7.14 8.48
N SER A 36 7.79 6.27 7.59
CA SER A 36 7.13 5.02 7.23
C SER A 36 8.17 3.92 7.00
N SER A 37 7.73 2.68 6.87
CA SER A 37 8.63 1.54 6.68
C SER A 37 8.12 0.64 5.57
N ILE A 38 9.04 0.18 4.71
CA ILE A 38 8.76 -0.81 3.67
C ILE A 38 8.12 -2.09 4.23
N GLU A 39 8.36 -2.38 5.51
CA GLU A 39 7.79 -3.53 6.21
C GLU A 39 6.26 -3.52 6.22
N SER A 40 5.63 -2.35 6.30
CA SER A 40 4.17 -2.22 6.20
C SER A 40 3.64 -2.78 4.88
N LEU A 41 4.35 -2.54 3.76
CA LEU A 41 3.97 -3.06 2.45
C LEU A 41 4.30 -4.54 2.28
N ARG A 42 5.37 -5.05 2.92
CA ARG A 42 5.68 -6.50 2.89
C ARG A 42 4.54 -7.33 3.47
N ARG A 43 3.98 -6.90 4.61
CA ARG A 43 2.83 -7.56 5.26
C ARG A 43 1.57 -7.54 4.40
N VAL A 44 1.37 -6.46 3.63
CA VAL A 44 0.29 -6.39 2.65
C VAL A 44 0.54 -7.36 1.50
N LYS A 45 1.79 -7.47 1.03
CA LYS A 45 2.16 -8.33 -0.10
C LYS A 45 1.90 -9.81 0.15
N GLU A 46 2.23 -10.32 1.35
CA GLU A 46 2.13 -11.75 1.72
C GLU A 46 0.79 -12.44 1.42
N ASN A 47 -0.29 -11.66 1.20
CA ASN A 47 -1.63 -12.20 0.95
C ASN A 47 -2.27 -11.75 -0.38
N TYR A 48 -1.66 -10.83 -1.11
CA TYR A 48 -2.31 -10.18 -2.25
C TYR A 48 -1.49 -10.20 -3.54
N TRP A 49 -0.17 -10.40 -3.49
CA TRP A 49 0.71 -10.54 -4.67
C TRP A 49 1.67 -11.73 -4.52
#